data_AF-A0A4U3AL55-F1
#
_entry.id   AF-A0A4U3AL55-F1
#
_cell.length_a   1.000
_cell.length_b   1.000
_cell.length_c   1.000
_cell.angle_alpha   90.00
_cell.angle_beta   90.00
_cell.angle_gamma   90.00
#
_symmetry.space_group_name_H-M   'P 1'
#
loop_
_entity.id
_entity.type
_entity.pdbx_description
1 polymer ?
#
loop_
_entity_poly.entity_id
_entity_poly.type
_entity_poly.pdbx_seq_one_letter_code
_entity_poly.pdbx_strand_id
1 'polypeptide(L)'
;YHVENELLPDIPDLYVIHSVYEDDKDGEPTQYWFHTHGLLRAGVTEIELIIPNRISSYYGIGDLFQTFANNAVENGQVPMNEPIVIAHSQQGSIHTVAVPWEKGLSYIGHKTSMDQLSSIEDEEVKLQPIDAQNTFLGGMDDRDEYHQSPSVLLFKFNTSEEYIESFFKEHEEATGLMFYKTNSETDRMAYNAKNTFGYFSNIFHIEQSNEDFRFLAKFGVSYEEGKSEHMWFEMQNITEDFIQGILINEPY
;
A
#
# COMPACT_ATOMS: atom_id res chain seq x y z
N TYR A 1 30.82 4.99 14.42
CA TYR A 1 29.99 4.04 15.19
C TYR A 1 28.79 3.70 14.32
N HIS A 2 28.86 2.61 13.57
CA HIS A 2 27.65 2.00 13.04
C HIS A 2 26.96 1.36 14.23
N VAL A 3 25.83 1.92 14.66
CA VAL A 3 24.87 1.13 15.43
C VAL A 3 24.25 0.22 14.39
N GLU A 4 24.55 -1.07 14.44
CA GLU A 4 23.81 -2.06 13.66
C GLU A 4 22.33 -1.86 14.01
N ASN A 5 21.57 -1.36 13.03
CA ASN A 5 20.17 -1.13 13.21
C ASN A 5 19.46 -2.38 12.70
N GLU A 6 18.99 -3.23 13.61
CA GLU A 6 18.27 -4.47 13.28
C GLU A 6 16.85 -4.20 12.74
N LEU A 7 16.46 -2.94 12.54
CA LEU A 7 15.16 -2.58 11.97
C LEU A 7 15.02 -3.11 10.54
N LEU A 8 13.87 -3.75 10.30
CA LEU A 8 13.50 -4.23 9.00
C LEU A 8 13.00 -3.05 8.14
N PRO A 9 13.42 -2.93 6.86
CA PRO A 9 12.97 -1.86 5.99
C PRO A 9 11.46 -1.92 5.78
N ASP A 10 10.82 -0.79 5.48
CA ASP A 10 9.43 -0.79 5.04
C ASP A 10 9.35 -1.06 3.52
N ILE A 11 8.30 -1.74 3.08
CA ILE A 11 8.10 -1.99 1.64
C ILE A 11 7.91 -0.67 0.86
N PRO A 12 7.19 0.36 1.35
CA PRO A 12 7.17 1.69 0.75
C PRO A 12 8.53 2.37 0.67
N ASP A 13 9.54 1.96 1.45
CA ASP A 13 10.89 2.50 1.29
C ASP A 13 11.58 1.95 0.03
N LEU A 14 11.06 0.86 -0.55
CA LEU A 14 11.61 0.20 -1.72
C LEU A 14 11.20 0.87 -3.03
N TYR A 15 10.17 1.70 -3.03
CA TYR A 15 9.67 2.36 -4.23
C TYR A 15 9.21 3.80 -3.98
N VAL A 16 9.09 4.58 -5.05
CA VAL A 16 8.48 5.91 -5.02
C VAL A 16 7.27 5.91 -5.91
N ILE A 17 6.24 6.69 -5.56
CA ILE A 17 5.08 6.94 -6.43
C ILE A 17 5.29 8.30 -7.08
N HIS A 18 5.37 8.33 -8.40
CA HIS A 18 5.35 9.54 -9.18
C HIS A 18 3.95 9.78 -9.74
N SER A 19 3.60 11.05 -9.95
CA SER A 19 2.34 11.46 -10.55
C SER A 19 2.58 12.39 -11.73
N VAL A 20 1.99 12.08 -12.87
CA VAL A 20 1.88 12.95 -14.04
C VAL A 20 0.41 13.35 -14.18
N TYR A 21 0.15 14.60 -14.56
CA TYR A 21 -1.20 15.09 -14.74
C TYR A 21 -1.31 16.01 -15.96
N GLU A 22 -2.51 16.07 -16.53
CA GLU A 22 -2.87 17.02 -17.60
C GLU A 22 -3.61 18.23 -17.01
N ASP A 23 -3.09 19.43 -17.28
CA ASP A 23 -3.72 20.69 -16.88
C ASP A 23 -4.83 21.11 -17.85
N ASP A 24 -5.91 21.69 -17.31
CA ASP A 24 -6.86 22.43 -18.13
C ASP A 24 -6.33 23.83 -18.52
N LYS A 25 -7.20 24.63 -19.16
CA LYS A 25 -6.88 26.01 -19.57
C LYS A 25 -6.62 26.96 -18.40
N ASP A 26 -7.10 26.62 -17.21
CA ASP A 26 -6.97 27.39 -15.98
C ASP A 26 -5.81 26.87 -15.10
N GLY A 27 -5.08 25.83 -15.54
CA GLY A 27 -3.95 25.24 -14.83
C GLY A 27 -4.32 24.21 -13.78
N GLU A 28 -5.58 23.71 -13.80
CA GLU A 28 -6.07 22.73 -12.84
C GLU A 28 -5.99 21.32 -13.41
N PRO A 29 -5.41 20.34 -12.68
CA PRO A 29 -5.29 18.96 -13.15
C PRO A 29 -6.66 18.33 -13.44
N THR A 30 -6.76 17.65 -14.58
CA THR A 30 -8.00 17.01 -15.07
C THR A 30 -7.96 15.50 -15.05
N GLN A 31 -6.76 14.94 -15.18
CA GLN A 31 -6.49 13.52 -15.22
C GLN A 31 -5.15 13.28 -14.52
N TYR A 32 -5.01 12.11 -13.92
CA TYR A 32 -3.82 11.74 -13.17
C TYR A 32 -3.35 10.36 -13.57
N TRP A 33 -2.05 10.23 -13.74
CA TRP A 33 -1.35 8.96 -13.90
C TRP A 33 -0.33 8.84 -12.78
N PHE A 34 -0.58 7.91 -11.87
CA PHE A 34 0.35 7.52 -10.82
C PHE A 34 1.07 6.26 -11.24
N HIS A 35 2.36 6.21 -11.00
CA HIS A 35 3.17 5.04 -11.31
C HIS A 35 4.30 4.88 -10.30
N THR A 36 4.65 3.64 -9.99
CA THR A 36 5.76 3.34 -9.08
C THR A 36 7.09 3.30 -9.82
N HIS A 37 8.16 3.58 -9.07
CA HIS A 37 9.51 3.20 -9.46
C HIS A 37 10.22 2.52 -8.30
N GLY A 38 10.82 1.36 -8.57
CA GLY A 38 11.71 0.66 -7.64
C GLY A 38 11.18 -0.70 -7.20
N LEU A 39 9.93 -1.03 -7.50
CA LEU A 39 9.35 -2.35 -7.20
C LEU A 39 10.03 -3.47 -7.99
N LEU A 40 10.54 -3.18 -9.19
CA LEU A 40 11.32 -4.15 -9.96
C LEU A 40 12.53 -4.69 -9.18
N ARG A 41 13.13 -3.88 -8.30
CA ARG A 41 14.23 -4.31 -7.42
C ARG A 41 13.80 -5.35 -6.38
N ALA A 42 12.52 -5.35 -6.03
CA ALA A 42 11.92 -6.31 -5.11
C ALA A 42 11.41 -7.57 -5.85
N GLY A 43 11.66 -7.69 -7.16
CA GLY A 43 11.25 -8.86 -7.95
C GLY A 43 9.79 -8.82 -8.41
N VAL A 44 9.10 -7.69 -8.28
CA VAL A 44 7.70 -7.52 -8.72
C VAL A 44 7.58 -6.38 -9.73
N THR A 45 6.57 -6.43 -10.59
CA THR A 45 6.38 -5.45 -11.67
C THR A 45 5.97 -4.08 -11.11
N GLU A 46 6.24 -3.00 -11.84
CA GLU A 46 5.76 -1.68 -11.43
C GLU A 46 4.23 -1.60 -11.48
N ILE A 47 3.64 -0.77 -10.63
CA ILE A 47 2.20 -0.59 -10.49
C ILE A 47 1.84 0.79 -11.03
N GLU A 48 0.74 0.84 -11.76
CA GLU A 48 0.16 2.05 -12.30
C GLU A 48 -1.28 2.23 -11.85
N LEU A 49 -1.70 3.48 -11.75
CA LEU A 49 -3.08 3.89 -11.50
C LEU A 49 -3.39 5.12 -12.34
N ILE A 50 -4.38 5.00 -13.23
CA ILE A 50 -4.87 6.12 -14.03
C ILE A 50 -6.28 6.50 -13.56
N ILE A 51 -6.42 7.77 -13.18
CA ILE A 51 -7.69 8.38 -12.79
C ILE A 51 -8.07 9.39 -13.88
N PRO A 52 -9.03 9.05 -14.78
CA PRO A 52 -9.37 9.86 -15.95
C PRO A 52 -10.30 11.03 -15.62
N ASN A 53 -10.36 11.45 -14.35
CA ASN A 53 -11.23 12.50 -13.86
C ASN A 53 -10.55 13.30 -12.76
N ARG A 54 -11.11 14.48 -12.49
CA ARG A 54 -10.70 15.29 -11.35
C ARG A 54 -10.97 14.54 -10.05
N ILE A 55 -10.06 14.70 -9.11
CA ILE A 55 -10.22 14.24 -7.73
C ILE A 55 -10.16 15.45 -6.81
N SER A 56 -10.95 15.41 -5.74
CA SER A 56 -10.91 16.44 -4.69
C SER A 56 -9.86 16.16 -3.62
N SER A 57 -9.31 14.94 -3.60
CA SER A 57 -8.35 14.47 -2.60
C SER A 57 -7.51 13.32 -3.17
N TYR A 58 -6.25 13.25 -2.72
CA TYR A 58 -5.35 12.12 -2.96
C TYR A 58 -5.44 11.02 -1.89
N TYR A 59 -6.36 11.17 -0.93
CA TYR A 59 -6.53 10.24 0.18
C TYR A 59 -6.79 8.80 -0.31
N GLY A 60 -6.10 7.83 0.29
CA GLY A 60 -6.23 6.41 -0.01
C GLY A 60 -5.46 5.93 -1.25
N ILE A 61 -4.93 6.82 -2.10
CA ILE A 61 -4.12 6.41 -3.25
C ILE A 61 -2.82 5.75 -2.77
N GLY A 62 -2.09 6.38 -1.86
CA GLY A 62 -0.85 5.82 -1.30
C GLY A 62 -1.09 4.47 -0.60
N ASP A 63 -2.17 4.37 0.17
CA ASP A 63 -2.54 3.13 0.88
C ASP A 63 -2.96 2.01 -0.09
N LEU A 64 -3.61 2.34 -1.22
CA LEU A 64 -3.92 1.39 -2.29
C LEU A 64 -2.63 0.80 -2.87
N PHE A 65 -1.67 1.66 -3.23
CA PHE A 65 -0.36 1.23 -3.72
C PHE A 65 0.36 0.38 -2.67
N GLN A 66 0.41 0.83 -1.42
CA GLN A 66 1.06 0.10 -0.33
C GLN A 66 0.42 -1.28 -0.12
N THR A 67 -0.90 -1.36 -0.08
CA THR A 67 -1.61 -2.62 0.14
C THR A 67 -1.32 -3.62 -0.97
N PHE A 68 -1.41 -3.15 -2.23
CA PHE A 68 -1.15 -4.00 -3.39
C PHE A 68 0.33 -4.42 -3.46
N ALA A 69 1.25 -3.46 -3.32
CA ALA A 69 2.69 -3.71 -3.38
C ALA A 69 3.13 -4.68 -2.27
N ASN A 70 2.66 -4.50 -1.03
CA ASN A 70 2.96 -5.39 0.08
C ASN A 70 2.51 -6.82 -0.22
N ASN A 71 1.29 -6.97 -0.73
CA ASN A 71 0.77 -8.29 -1.11
C ASN A 71 1.60 -8.92 -2.24
N ALA A 72 1.96 -8.15 -3.27
CA ALA A 72 2.74 -8.65 -4.39
C ALA A 72 4.15 -9.06 -3.97
N VAL A 73 4.85 -8.22 -3.19
CA VAL A 73 6.21 -8.49 -2.69
C VAL A 73 6.23 -9.72 -1.78
N GLU A 74 5.25 -9.84 -0.87
CA GLU A 74 5.17 -10.98 0.04
C GLU A 74 4.92 -12.31 -0.68
N ASN A 75 4.05 -12.31 -1.68
CA ASN A 75 3.76 -13.51 -2.48
C ASN A 75 4.78 -13.73 -3.62
N GLY A 76 5.67 -12.77 -3.86
CA GLY A 76 6.64 -12.81 -4.96
C GLY A 76 6.01 -12.77 -6.36
N GLN A 77 4.73 -12.37 -6.47
CA GLN A 77 4.00 -12.34 -7.73
C GLN A 77 2.87 -11.31 -7.69
N VAL A 78 2.48 -10.84 -8.88
CA VAL A 78 1.30 -9.98 -9.05
C VAL A 78 0.10 -10.84 -9.46
N PRO A 79 -1.04 -10.77 -8.74
CA PRO A 79 -2.25 -11.51 -9.09
C PRO A 79 -2.95 -10.88 -10.30
N MET A 80 -2.48 -11.25 -11.48
CA MET A 80 -2.95 -10.71 -12.76
C MET A 80 -4.34 -11.20 -13.13
N ASN A 81 -5.21 -10.30 -13.56
CA ASN A 81 -6.61 -10.58 -13.92
C ASN A 81 -7.42 -11.29 -12.82
N GLU A 82 -6.96 -11.22 -11.57
CA GLU A 82 -7.61 -11.84 -10.42
C GLU A 82 -8.11 -10.75 -9.46
N PRO A 83 -9.37 -10.83 -8.99
CA PRO A 83 -9.88 -9.88 -8.03
C PRO A 83 -9.28 -10.14 -6.64
N ILE A 84 -8.63 -9.12 -6.07
CA ILE A 84 -8.12 -9.17 -4.70
C ILE A 84 -8.78 -8.08 -3.85
N VAL A 85 -8.97 -8.37 -2.57
CA VAL A 85 -9.51 -7.40 -1.61
C VAL A 85 -8.41 -6.43 -1.19
N ILE A 86 -8.64 -5.12 -1.28
CA ILE A 86 -7.66 -4.09 -0.90
C ILE A 86 -8.10 -3.19 0.25
N ALA A 87 -9.41 -3.03 0.44
CA ALA A 87 -9.92 -2.24 1.56
C ALA A 87 -11.33 -2.66 1.96
N HIS A 88 -11.81 -2.12 3.07
CA HIS A 88 -13.22 -2.04 3.44
C HIS A 88 -13.66 -0.58 3.55
N SER A 89 -14.88 -0.31 3.10
CA SER A 89 -15.61 0.91 3.41
C SER A 89 -16.89 0.57 4.18
N GLN A 90 -17.67 1.60 4.53
CA GLN A 90 -19.01 1.41 5.10
C GLN A 90 -19.98 0.65 4.17
N GLN A 91 -19.70 0.64 2.87
CA GLN A 91 -20.52 0.01 1.85
C GLN A 91 -20.10 -1.44 1.55
N GLY A 92 -18.97 -1.90 2.09
CA GLY A 92 -18.47 -3.27 1.91
C GLY A 92 -17.00 -3.34 1.52
N SER A 93 -16.58 -4.52 1.07
CA SER A 93 -15.22 -4.79 0.61
C SER A 93 -14.94 -4.13 -0.74
N ILE A 94 -13.81 -3.44 -0.85
CA ILE A 94 -13.29 -2.89 -2.09
C ILE A 94 -12.28 -3.87 -2.67
N HIS A 95 -12.48 -4.22 -3.94
CA HIS A 95 -11.63 -5.13 -4.67
C HIS A 95 -10.90 -4.40 -5.80
N THR A 96 -9.70 -4.86 -6.11
CA THR A 96 -8.92 -4.42 -7.27
C THR A 96 -8.58 -5.59 -8.16
N VAL A 97 -8.35 -5.31 -9.45
CA VAL A 97 -7.79 -6.24 -10.43
C VAL A 97 -6.61 -5.54 -11.09
N ALA A 98 -5.48 -6.25 -11.20
CA ALA A 98 -4.32 -5.80 -11.95
C ALA A 98 -4.37 -6.38 -13.38
N VAL A 99 -4.22 -5.52 -14.38
CA VAL A 99 -4.16 -5.92 -15.79
C VAL A 99 -2.85 -5.44 -16.41
N PRO A 100 -2.33 -6.07 -17.48
CA PRO A 100 -1.17 -5.54 -18.18
C PRO A 100 -1.44 -4.12 -18.65
N TRP A 101 -0.54 -3.18 -18.36
CA TRP A 101 -0.81 -1.76 -18.58
C TRP A 101 -1.17 -1.44 -20.04
N GLU A 102 -0.53 -2.09 -21.02
CA GLU A 102 -0.79 -1.87 -22.46
C GLU A 102 -2.25 -2.14 -22.82
N LYS A 103 -2.84 -3.18 -22.22
CA LYS A 103 -4.25 -3.54 -22.41
C LYS A 103 -5.14 -2.66 -21.53
N GLY A 104 -4.70 -2.40 -20.30
CA GLY A 104 -5.36 -1.53 -19.35
C GLY A 104 -5.71 -0.17 -19.94
N LEU A 105 -4.83 0.42 -20.75
CA LEU A 105 -5.09 1.69 -21.44
C LEU A 105 -6.40 1.68 -22.24
N SER A 106 -6.79 0.55 -22.83
CA SER A 106 -8.03 0.41 -23.59
C SER A 106 -9.29 0.30 -22.73
N TYR A 107 -9.15 0.05 -21.43
CA TYR A 107 -10.26 -0.10 -20.48
C TYR A 107 -10.55 1.18 -19.69
N ILE A 108 -9.66 2.16 -19.73
CA ILE A 108 -9.81 3.44 -19.01
C ILE A 108 -11.08 4.15 -19.45
N GLY A 109 -11.88 4.60 -18.48
CA GLY A 109 -13.15 5.29 -18.75
C GLY A 109 -14.30 4.38 -19.18
N HIS A 110 -14.08 3.06 -19.29
CA HIS A 110 -15.08 2.07 -19.66
C HIS A 110 -15.37 1.12 -18.49
N LYS A 111 -16.54 0.46 -18.53
CA LYS A 111 -16.82 -0.72 -17.71
C LYS A 111 -16.48 -1.94 -18.56
N THR A 112 -15.49 -2.74 -18.14
CA THR A 112 -15.02 -3.91 -18.88
C THR A 112 -15.33 -5.18 -18.10
N SER A 113 -16.03 -6.14 -18.71
CA SER A 113 -16.33 -7.40 -18.04
C SER A 113 -15.06 -8.25 -17.84
N MET A 114 -14.99 -9.03 -16.76
CA MET A 114 -13.86 -9.93 -16.51
C MET A 114 -13.61 -10.92 -17.66
N ASP A 115 -14.66 -11.39 -18.33
CA ASP A 115 -14.55 -12.30 -19.47
C ASP A 115 -13.91 -11.66 -20.73
N GLN A 116 -13.77 -10.33 -20.74
CA GLN A 116 -13.17 -9.57 -21.83
C GLN A 116 -11.69 -9.26 -21.57
N LEU A 117 -11.16 -9.64 -20.41
CA LEU A 117 -9.74 -9.50 -20.10
C LEU A 117 -8.93 -10.50 -20.95
N SER A 118 -7.84 -10.01 -21.54
CA SER A 118 -6.95 -10.86 -22.33
C SER A 118 -6.32 -11.95 -21.46
N SER A 119 -6.36 -13.20 -21.96
CA SER A 119 -5.65 -14.35 -21.37
C SER A 119 -4.16 -14.04 -21.22
N ILE A 120 -3.63 -14.32 -20.03
CA ILE A 120 -2.21 -14.10 -19.71
C ILE A 120 -1.34 -15.19 -20.35
N GLU A 121 -1.89 -16.39 -20.58
CA GLU A 121 -1.16 -17.55 -21.11
C GLU A 121 -0.93 -17.48 -22.63
N ASP A 122 -1.74 -16.70 -23.36
CA ASP A 122 -1.71 -16.64 -24.83
C ASP A 122 -0.86 -15.49 -25.40
N GLU A 123 -0.36 -14.59 -24.56
CA GLU A 123 0.43 -13.44 -24.99
C GLU A 123 1.79 -13.43 -24.27
N GLU A 124 2.86 -13.12 -24.99
CA GLU A 124 4.21 -12.88 -24.42
C GLU A 124 4.18 -11.61 -23.54
N VAL A 125 3.48 -11.66 -22.41
CA VAL A 125 3.63 -10.66 -21.36
C VAL A 125 5.03 -10.85 -20.83
N LYS A 126 5.94 -9.96 -21.21
CA LYS A 126 7.32 -9.94 -20.71
C LYS A 126 7.29 -9.54 -19.24
N LEU A 127 6.91 -10.47 -18.36
CA LEU A 127 7.10 -10.35 -16.93
C LEU A 127 8.59 -10.54 -16.67
N GLN A 128 9.33 -9.44 -16.82
CA GLN A 128 10.79 -9.31 -16.70
C GLN A 128 11.64 -10.05 -17.75
N PRO A 129 12.86 -9.58 -18.02
CA PRO A 129 13.93 -10.42 -18.55
C PRO A 129 14.32 -11.45 -17.49
N ILE A 130 14.28 -12.74 -17.83
CA ILE A 130 14.70 -13.88 -16.99
C ILE A 130 16.23 -13.84 -16.71
N ASP A 131 16.97 -12.93 -17.34
CA ASP A 131 18.42 -12.80 -17.30
C ASP A 131 18.93 -11.63 -16.45
N ALA A 132 18.38 -11.44 -15.24
CA ALA A 132 19.08 -10.71 -14.17
C ALA A 132 20.30 -11.52 -13.61
N GLN A 133 21.03 -12.21 -14.48
CA GLN A 133 22.30 -12.83 -14.14
C GLN A 133 23.38 -11.75 -14.11
N ASN A 134 23.59 -11.20 -12.91
CA ASN A 134 24.71 -10.34 -12.51
C ASN A 134 24.62 -8.83 -12.81
N THR A 135 23.46 -8.30 -13.20
CA THR A 135 23.20 -6.86 -13.21
C THR A 135 22.28 -6.50 -12.05
N PHE A 136 22.76 -5.61 -11.17
CA PHE A 136 21.94 -5.03 -10.10
C PHE A 136 20.91 -4.10 -10.75
N LEU A 137 19.66 -4.56 -10.85
CA LEU A 137 18.55 -3.73 -11.29
C LEU A 137 18.32 -2.59 -10.28
N GLY A 138 18.08 -1.38 -10.77
CA GLY A 138 17.81 -0.17 -10.00
C GLY A 138 19.02 0.68 -9.60
N GLY A 139 20.12 0.58 -10.37
CA GLY A 139 21.29 1.48 -10.28
C GLY A 139 21.01 2.90 -10.82
N MET A 140 22.04 3.75 -10.90
CA MET A 140 21.90 5.10 -11.50
C MET A 140 21.44 5.03 -12.96
N ASP A 141 21.79 3.95 -13.66
CA ASP A 141 21.44 3.73 -15.06
C ASP A 141 19.95 3.38 -15.27
N ASP A 142 19.26 2.92 -14.22
CA ASP A 142 17.81 2.62 -14.22
C ASP A 142 16.97 3.83 -13.77
N ARG A 143 17.55 5.03 -13.65
CA ARG A 143 16.85 6.28 -13.30
C ARG A 143 16.80 7.26 -14.47
N ASP A 144 16.54 6.77 -15.67
CA ASP A 144 16.29 7.63 -16.83
C ASP A 144 14.80 8.00 -16.97
N GLU A 145 14.47 8.95 -17.85
CA GLU A 145 13.08 9.45 -18.04
C GLU A 145 12.20 8.51 -18.90
N TYR A 146 12.73 7.36 -19.34
CA TYR A 146 12.13 6.54 -20.40
C TYR A 146 11.97 5.07 -19.99
N HIS A 147 11.21 4.79 -18.94
CA HIS A 147 10.98 3.40 -18.52
C HIS A 147 9.88 2.71 -19.32
N GLN A 148 10.30 1.98 -20.36
CA GLN A 148 9.49 1.03 -21.13
C GLN A 148 9.43 -0.36 -20.44
N SER A 149 9.41 -0.40 -19.11
CA SER A 149 9.39 -1.66 -18.35
C SER A 149 7.96 -2.17 -18.18
N PRO A 150 7.76 -3.49 -18.07
CA PRO A 150 6.43 -4.06 -17.82
C PRO A 150 5.85 -3.51 -16.51
N SER A 151 4.60 -3.06 -16.58
CA SER A 151 3.83 -2.60 -15.43
C SER A 151 2.40 -3.13 -15.48
N VAL A 152 1.68 -2.95 -14.38
CA VAL A 152 0.28 -3.34 -14.28
C VAL A 152 -0.58 -2.14 -13.92
N LEU A 153 -1.72 -2.03 -14.57
CA LEU A 153 -2.69 -0.98 -14.29
C LEU A 153 -3.77 -1.52 -13.36
N LEU A 154 -4.01 -0.81 -12.26
CA LEU A 154 -5.03 -1.19 -11.27
C LEU A 154 -6.41 -0.65 -11.62
N PHE A 155 -7.42 -1.51 -11.53
CA PHE A 155 -8.83 -1.17 -11.70
C PHE A 155 -9.67 -1.61 -10.50
N LYS A 156 -10.70 -0.83 -10.17
CA LYS A 156 -11.70 -1.21 -9.18
C LYS A 156 -12.55 -2.32 -9.76
N PHE A 157 -12.78 -3.38 -8.99
CA PHE A 157 -13.65 -4.48 -9.38
C PHE A 157 -15.01 -4.39 -8.71
N ASN A 158 -16.07 -4.42 -9.53
CA ASN A 158 -17.44 -4.56 -9.06
C ASN A 158 -17.79 -6.05 -8.95
N THR A 159 -17.89 -6.54 -7.72
CA THR A 159 -18.19 -7.95 -7.42
C THR A 159 -19.61 -8.39 -7.75
N SER A 160 -20.56 -7.46 -7.90
CA SER A 160 -21.98 -7.77 -8.14
C SER A 160 -22.31 -7.88 -9.62
N GLU A 161 -21.67 -7.05 -10.44
CA GLU A 161 -21.87 -7.00 -11.90
C GLU A 161 -20.67 -7.58 -12.68
N GLU A 162 -19.62 -8.04 -11.99
CA GLU A 162 -18.42 -8.70 -12.54
C GLU A 162 -17.71 -7.91 -13.65
N TYR A 163 -17.48 -6.62 -13.40
CA TYR A 163 -16.75 -5.74 -14.30
C TYR A 163 -15.68 -4.92 -13.55
N ILE A 164 -14.67 -4.48 -14.29
CA ILE A 164 -13.64 -3.54 -13.84
C ILE A 164 -13.92 -2.12 -14.33
N GLU A 165 -13.54 -1.12 -13.54
CA GLU A 165 -13.59 0.29 -13.89
C GLU A 165 -12.48 1.11 -13.22
N SER A 166 -12.16 2.29 -13.75
CA SER A 166 -11.18 3.19 -13.13
C SER A 166 -11.61 3.57 -11.70
N PHE A 167 -10.65 3.64 -10.79
CA PHE A 167 -10.86 4.06 -9.40
C PHE A 167 -11.24 5.54 -9.27
N PHE A 168 -11.82 5.90 -8.12
CA PHE A 168 -12.02 7.28 -7.65
C PHE A 168 -12.85 8.16 -8.60
N LYS A 169 -13.98 7.62 -9.09
CA LYS A 169 -14.89 8.36 -9.98
C LYS A 169 -15.67 9.47 -9.26
N GLU A 170 -15.92 9.34 -7.96
CA GLU A 170 -16.74 10.26 -7.18
C GLU A 170 -16.12 10.60 -5.81
N HIS A 171 -16.39 11.83 -5.33
CA HIS A 171 -15.82 12.40 -4.10
C HIS A 171 -16.12 11.57 -2.83
N GLU A 172 -17.20 10.79 -2.81
CA GLU A 172 -17.66 10.03 -1.63
C GLU A 172 -16.81 8.79 -1.30
N GLU A 173 -15.99 8.30 -2.24
CA GLU A 173 -15.23 7.05 -2.06
C GLU A 173 -14.02 7.19 -1.12
N ALA A 174 -13.62 8.41 -0.75
CA ALA A 174 -12.33 8.69 -0.12
C ALA A 174 -12.41 9.02 1.38
N THR A 175 -13.46 8.63 2.10
CA THR A 175 -13.48 8.80 3.57
C THR A 175 -13.86 7.52 4.28
N GLY A 176 -13.07 7.13 5.28
CA GLY A 176 -13.33 5.93 6.10
C GLY A 176 -12.96 4.61 5.42
N LEU A 177 -11.95 4.61 4.54
CA LEU A 177 -11.38 3.38 3.99
C LEU A 177 -10.45 2.71 5.01
N MET A 178 -10.63 1.42 5.22
CA MET A 178 -9.72 0.56 5.99
C MET A 178 -8.97 -0.35 5.04
N PHE A 179 -7.69 -0.05 4.81
CA PHE A 179 -6.84 -0.84 3.92
C PHE A 179 -6.31 -2.09 4.62
N TYR A 180 -6.20 -3.17 3.84
CA TYR A 180 -5.66 -4.42 4.35
C TYR A 180 -4.15 -4.33 4.55
N LYS A 181 -3.67 -4.95 5.63
CA LYS A 181 -2.25 -5.27 5.80
C LYS A 181 -2.09 -6.77 5.86
N THR A 182 -1.05 -7.27 5.22
CA THR A 182 -0.71 -8.69 5.29
C THR A 182 -0.17 -9.04 6.67
N ASN A 183 -0.22 -10.32 7.03
CA ASN A 183 0.27 -10.78 8.33
C ASN A 183 1.77 -10.49 8.49
N SER A 184 2.57 -10.75 7.45
CA SER A 184 4.02 -10.48 7.48
C SER A 184 4.30 -8.98 7.71
N GLU A 185 3.52 -8.08 7.10
CA GLU A 185 3.66 -6.65 7.33
C GLU A 185 3.31 -6.28 8.78
N THR A 186 2.23 -6.84 9.33
CA THR A 186 1.88 -6.60 10.73
C THR A 186 2.93 -7.15 11.71
N ASP A 187 3.56 -8.29 11.39
CA ASP A 187 4.63 -8.88 12.18
C ASP A 187 5.91 -8.04 12.13
N ARG A 188 6.27 -7.54 10.94
CA ARG A 188 7.39 -6.61 10.75
C ARG A 188 7.18 -5.32 11.53
N MET A 189 5.98 -4.72 11.45
CA MET A 189 5.63 -3.53 12.23
C MET A 189 5.77 -3.79 13.73
N ALA A 190 5.29 -4.95 14.22
CA ALA A 190 5.40 -5.32 15.62
C ALA A 190 6.86 -5.55 16.05
N TYR A 191 7.68 -6.15 15.20
CA TYR A 191 9.11 -6.34 15.42
C TYR A 191 9.83 -4.99 15.54
N ASN A 192 9.64 -4.08 14.58
CA ASN A 192 10.25 -2.76 14.60
C ASN A 192 9.79 -1.92 15.80
N ALA A 193 8.50 -1.98 16.17
CA ALA A 193 7.97 -1.30 17.34
C ALA A 193 8.63 -1.79 18.65
N LYS A 194 8.87 -3.10 18.79
CA LYS A 194 9.58 -3.66 19.95
C LYS A 194 11.03 -3.19 20.01
N ASN A 195 11.73 -3.22 18.88
CA ASN A 195 13.13 -2.79 18.80
C ASN A 195 13.33 -1.29 19.01
N THR A 196 12.33 -0.47 18.68
CA THR A 196 12.35 0.98 18.91
C THR A 196 11.72 1.41 20.25
N PHE A 197 11.18 0.48 21.04
CA PHE A 197 10.44 0.80 22.26
C PHE A 197 11.29 1.56 23.29
N GLY A 198 12.60 1.30 23.37
CA GLY A 198 13.50 2.03 24.26
C GLY A 198 13.55 3.54 23.97
N TYR A 199 13.50 3.95 22.69
CA TYR A 199 13.43 5.36 22.32
C TYR A 199 12.10 5.98 22.75
N PHE A 200 10.99 5.27 22.52
CA PHE A 200 9.66 5.71 22.95
C PHE A 200 9.60 5.88 24.47
N SER A 201 10.12 4.92 25.24
CA SER A 201 10.18 4.99 26.71
C SER A 201 11.00 6.20 27.18
N ASN A 202 12.17 6.43 26.58
CA ASN A 202 13.02 7.57 26.97
C ASN A 202 12.32 8.91 26.73
N ILE A 203 11.67 9.07 25.58
CA ILE A 203 10.92 10.29 25.26
C ILE A 203 9.73 10.44 26.22
N PHE A 204 9.01 9.35 26.51
CA PHE A 204 7.95 9.35 27.52
C PHE A 204 8.45 9.86 28.88
N HIS A 205 9.56 9.35 29.39
CA HIS A 205 10.07 9.77 30.70
C HIS A 205 10.47 11.26 30.76
N ILE A 206 10.95 11.82 29.64
CA ILE A 206 11.36 13.22 29.53
C ILE A 206 10.13 14.14 29.40
N GLU A 207 9.18 13.78 28.53
CA GLU A 207 8.12 14.68 28.06
C GLU A 207 6.73 14.35 28.63
N GLN A 208 6.57 13.34 29.50
CA GLN A 208 5.26 12.97 30.09
C GLN A 208 4.56 14.11 30.85
N SER A 209 5.29 15.14 31.31
CA SER A 209 4.69 16.31 31.98
C SER A 209 4.33 17.44 31.00
N ASN A 210 4.65 17.29 29.72
CA ASN A 210 4.44 18.29 28.70
C ASN A 210 3.06 18.10 28.06
N GLU A 211 2.18 19.09 28.21
CA GLU A 211 0.81 19.04 27.70
C GLU A 211 0.71 19.00 26.16
N ASP A 212 1.80 19.37 25.46
CA ASP A 212 1.88 19.28 23.99
C ASP A 212 2.11 17.84 23.50
N PHE A 213 2.47 16.92 24.40
CA PHE A 213 2.75 15.53 24.06
C PHE A 213 1.63 14.60 24.51
N ARG A 214 1.32 13.63 23.64
CA ARG A 214 0.43 12.52 23.96
C ARG A 214 1.08 11.21 23.53
N PHE A 215 1.14 10.25 24.45
CA PHE A 215 1.85 8.99 24.25
C PHE A 215 0.87 7.86 24.03
N LEU A 216 0.84 7.33 22.80
CA LEU A 216 -0.05 6.25 22.41
C LEU A 216 0.76 5.00 22.06
N ALA A 217 0.29 3.85 22.50
CA ALA A 217 0.84 2.55 22.12
C ALA A 217 -0.29 1.56 21.82
N LYS A 218 -0.08 0.71 20.81
CA LYS A 218 -1.01 -0.35 20.42
C LYS A 218 -0.47 -1.70 20.86
N PHE A 219 -1.26 -2.47 21.60
CA PHE A 219 -0.88 -3.79 22.08
C PHE A 219 -1.85 -4.85 21.57
N GLY A 220 -1.32 -6.02 21.21
CA GLY A 220 -2.12 -7.23 21.03
C GLY A 220 -2.41 -7.85 22.39
N VAL A 221 -3.66 -7.82 22.83
CA VAL A 221 -4.10 -8.41 24.10
C VAL A 221 -4.77 -9.74 23.81
N SER A 222 -4.23 -10.81 24.39
CA SER A 222 -4.77 -12.15 24.21
C SER A 222 -6.09 -12.31 24.97
N TYR A 223 -7.12 -12.78 24.28
CA TYR A 223 -8.41 -13.14 24.89
C TYR A 223 -8.71 -14.65 24.77
N GLU A 224 -8.07 -15.34 23.81
CA GLU A 224 -8.11 -16.79 23.63
C GLU A 224 -6.73 -17.28 23.16
N GLU A 225 -6.48 -18.59 23.25
CA GLU A 225 -5.23 -19.17 22.76
C GLU A 225 -5.09 -18.92 21.25
N GLY A 226 -4.00 -18.27 20.85
CA GLY A 226 -3.73 -17.91 19.45
C GLY A 226 -4.55 -16.74 18.91
N LYS A 227 -5.37 -16.07 19.74
CA LYS A 227 -6.12 -14.88 19.32
C LYS A 227 -5.79 -13.68 20.20
N SER A 228 -5.49 -12.58 19.54
CA SER A 228 -5.26 -11.29 20.18
C SER A 228 -6.10 -10.23 19.51
N GLU A 229 -6.57 -9.29 20.31
CA GLU A 229 -7.18 -8.08 19.81
C GLU A 229 -6.18 -6.92 19.93
N HIS A 230 -6.09 -6.08 18.91
CA HIS A 230 -5.21 -4.92 18.93
C HIS A 230 -5.92 -3.69 19.49
N MET A 231 -5.52 -3.29 20.69
CA MET A 231 -6.09 -2.17 21.42
C MET A 231 -5.10 -1.02 21.58
N TRP A 232 -5.61 0.20 21.53
CA TRP A 232 -4.88 1.45 21.72
C TRP A 232 -4.96 1.93 23.15
N PHE A 233 -3.81 2.29 23.70
CA PHE A 233 -3.68 2.79 25.06
C PHE A 233 -2.95 4.12 25.08
N GLU A 234 -3.44 5.03 25.92
CA GLU A 234 -2.73 6.24 26.31
C GLU A 234 -1.84 5.93 27.52
N MET A 235 -0.53 6.08 27.35
CA MET A 235 0.46 5.65 28.34
C MET A 235 0.42 6.54 29.59
N GLN A 236 0.45 5.91 30.76
CA GLN A 236 0.45 6.57 32.07
C GLN A 236 1.74 6.30 32.83
N ASN A 237 2.32 5.12 32.70
CA ASN A 237 3.57 4.76 33.35
C ASN A 237 4.31 3.69 32.55
N ILE A 238 5.62 3.82 32.45
CA ILE A 238 6.51 2.85 31.81
C ILE A 238 7.65 2.58 32.78
N THR A 239 7.85 1.31 33.12
CA THR A 239 8.95 0.82 33.96
C THR A 239 9.65 -0.33 33.26
N GLU A 240 10.75 -0.83 33.83
CA GLU A 240 11.42 -2.03 33.30
C GLU A 240 10.51 -3.27 33.34
N ASP A 241 9.64 -3.38 34.35
CA ASP A 241 8.85 -4.58 34.62
C ASP A 241 7.44 -4.53 34.03
N PHE A 242 6.85 -3.34 33.91
CA PHE A 242 5.46 -3.19 33.44
C PHE A 242 5.20 -1.85 32.75
N ILE A 243 4.17 -1.88 31.90
CA ILE A 243 3.59 -0.73 31.21
C ILE A 243 2.15 -0.56 31.69
N GLN A 244 1.75 0.68 31.96
CA GLN A 244 0.37 1.03 32.33
C GLN A 244 -0.17 2.09 31.38
N GLY A 245 -1.39 1.89 30.91
CA GLY A 245 -2.09 2.85 30.06
C GLY A 245 -3.60 2.78 30.21
N ILE A 246 -4.28 3.83 29.77
CA ILE A 246 -5.74 3.92 29.69
C ILE A 246 -6.16 3.47 28.31
N LEU A 247 -7.06 2.48 28.22
CA LEU A 247 -7.65 2.04 26.96
C LEU A 247 -8.48 3.19 26.36
N ILE A 248 -8.27 3.51 25.08
CA ILE A 248 -8.93 4.64 24.41
C ILE A 248 -9.87 4.25 23.25
N ASN A 249 -9.96 2.95 22.93
CA ASN A 249 -10.94 2.42 21.99
C ASN A 249 -11.83 1.36 22.65
N GLU A 250 -13.03 1.15 22.09
CA GLU A 250 -13.87 0.04 22.49
C GLU A 250 -13.28 -1.28 21.95
N PRO A 251 -13.11 -2.32 22.79
CA PRO A 251 -12.81 -3.67 22.33
C PRO A 251 -13.97 -4.25 21.52
N TYR A 252 -13.66 -5.08 20.52
CA TYR A 252 -14.62 -5.79 19.67
C TYR A 252 -15.18 -7.07 20.30
#